data_AF-A0A1G1Y3N1-F1
#
_entry.id   AF-A0A1G1Y3N1-F1
#
_cell.length_a   1.000
_cell.length_b   1.000
_cell.length_c   1.000
_cell.angle_alpha   90.00
_cell.angle_beta   90.00
_cell.angle_gamma   90.00
#
_symmetry.space_group_name_H-M   'P 1'
#
loop_
_entity.id
_entity.type
_entity.pdbx_description
1 polymer ?
#
loop_
_entity_poly.entity_id
_entity_poly.type
_entity_poly.pdbx_seq_one_letter_code
_entity_poly.pdbx_strand_id
1 'polypeptide(L)'
;SLSVVIGNTGPTHGGHNIWDISELPVEQAAELFSALGLTGEQAQIAELILKEIQNRLEFLRSVGLEYLTLNRSAGTLAGGEAQRIRLATQIGSELRGVLYILDEPSIGLHQRDNQRLIDTLKRLRDLGNTVVVVEHDEETILAADYVIDLGPGAGIHGGEVVAAGTPAEILKSKDSITAQYLNGTRQIEIPEKRRKAYDFLEIIGAAEHNLKNIDVKIPLKVFTCVTGVSGSGKSTLVEDVLYRSLHKMFYATGERPGSHKKLVGHGKLEKVIMVDQSPIGRTPRSNPATYIGVFTPIRDLFAATSEARSRGYKAGRFSFNVAGGRCEECEGDGLKKIEMHFLPDVFVICQRCKGSRYNEETLTVKYKNKTIAEVLNMTVEEALDYFDNIPQIRKKLKTLFDVGLGYIKLGQSATTLSGGEAQRVKLTAELSKKGGDALYILDEPTTGLHFEDVKKLLGVLNRLVEKGNTVLVIEHNLDVIKSADWIIDMGPAGGAKGGKIIAEGTPEKIAKTSWSHTGRYLQQIMKKK
;
A
#
# COMPACT_ATOMS: atom_id res chain seq x y z
N SER A 1 43.96 16.31 -3.33
CA SER A 1 42.57 15.81 -3.37
C SER A 1 42.13 15.77 -4.82
N LEU A 2 42.11 14.58 -5.43
CA LEU A 2 41.65 14.41 -6.80
C LEU A 2 40.13 14.56 -6.84
N SER A 3 39.63 15.79 -7.00
CA SER A 3 38.26 16.00 -7.46
C SER A 3 38.23 15.60 -8.94
N VAL A 4 37.78 14.39 -9.24
CA VAL A 4 37.46 13.99 -10.61
C VAL A 4 36.23 14.80 -11.02
N VAL A 5 36.42 15.66 -12.02
CA VAL A 5 35.38 16.56 -12.52
C VAL A 5 35.05 16.13 -13.95
N ILE A 6 33.78 15.80 -14.20
CA ILE A 6 33.22 15.40 -15.49
C ILE A 6 32.55 16.63 -16.11
N GLY A 7 32.76 16.87 -17.42
CA GLY A 7 32.04 17.91 -18.18
C GLY A 7 32.82 19.16 -18.59
N ASN A 8 34.15 19.15 -18.55
CA ASN A 8 34.95 20.30 -18.99
C ASN A 8 35.20 20.30 -20.51
N THR A 9 34.14 20.39 -21.34
CA THR A 9 34.26 20.45 -22.81
C THR A 9 33.29 21.44 -23.49
N GLY A 10 33.10 22.64 -22.91
CA GLY A 10 32.43 23.76 -23.62
C GLY A 10 32.32 25.05 -22.78
N PRO A 11 32.12 26.23 -23.40
CA PRO A 11 32.18 27.53 -22.72
C PRO A 11 31.00 27.82 -21.76
N THR A 12 30.04 26.90 -21.59
CA THR A 12 28.79 27.13 -20.85
C THR A 12 28.49 26.12 -19.74
N HIS A 13 29.25 25.04 -19.59
CA HIS A 13 28.97 24.00 -18.59
C HIS A 13 30.17 23.89 -17.65
N GLY A 14 30.01 24.35 -16.41
CA GLY A 14 30.99 24.13 -15.35
C GLY A 14 31.14 22.62 -15.11
N GLY A 15 32.36 22.18 -14.79
CA GLY A 15 32.59 20.76 -14.52
C GLY A 15 31.87 20.31 -13.23
N HIS A 16 31.27 19.12 -13.27
CA HIS A 16 30.57 18.49 -12.15
C HIS A 16 31.45 17.43 -11.48
N ASN A 17 31.57 17.46 -10.16
CA ASN A 17 32.18 16.36 -9.42
C ASN A 17 31.18 15.18 -9.25
N ILE A 18 31.65 14.05 -8.72
CA ILE A 18 30.79 12.85 -8.56
C ILE A 18 29.59 13.07 -7.64
N TRP A 19 29.72 13.92 -6.62
CA TRP A 19 28.62 14.29 -5.73
C TRP A 19 27.59 15.14 -6.46
N ASP A 20 28.02 16.14 -7.23
CA ASP A 20 27.12 17.00 -8.02
C ASP A 20 26.31 16.15 -9.01
N ILE A 21 26.94 15.16 -9.66
CA ILE A 21 26.25 14.20 -10.54
C ILE A 21 25.26 13.36 -9.75
N SER A 22 25.65 12.92 -8.55
CA SER A 22 24.77 12.09 -7.72
C SER A 22 23.52 12.83 -7.24
N GLU A 23 23.56 14.16 -7.14
CA GLU A 23 22.40 15.01 -6.82
C GLU A 23 21.45 15.23 -8.00
N LEU A 24 21.89 14.93 -9.22
CA LEU A 24 21.04 15.07 -10.40
C LEU A 24 19.93 14.01 -10.40
N PRO A 25 18.69 14.40 -10.76
CA PRO A 25 17.67 13.45 -11.16
C PRO A 25 18.16 12.56 -12.31
N VAL A 26 17.68 11.32 -12.36
CA VAL A 26 18.01 10.36 -13.43
C VAL A 26 17.82 10.96 -14.83
N GLU A 27 16.76 11.74 -15.06
CA GLU A 27 16.53 12.44 -16.35
C GLU A 27 17.71 13.35 -16.70
N GLN A 28 18.16 14.18 -15.77
CA GLN A 28 19.24 15.15 -15.99
C GLN A 28 20.60 14.47 -16.09
N ALA A 29 20.83 13.41 -15.31
CA ALA A 29 22.03 12.60 -15.43
C ALA A 29 22.12 11.94 -16.82
N ALA A 30 21.00 11.42 -17.34
CA ALA A 30 20.95 10.82 -18.68
C ALA A 30 21.27 11.85 -19.77
N GLU A 31 20.70 13.05 -19.68
CA GLU A 31 21.00 14.16 -20.59
C GLU A 31 22.48 14.57 -20.52
N LEU A 32 23.04 14.70 -19.31
CA LEU A 32 24.46 15.04 -19.09
C LEU A 32 25.39 14.01 -19.74
N PHE A 33 25.18 12.71 -19.49
CA PHE A 33 26.03 11.65 -20.05
C PHE A 33 25.82 11.45 -21.55
N SER A 34 24.65 11.80 -22.10
CA SER A 34 24.42 11.79 -23.54
C SER A 34 25.09 12.98 -24.26
N ALA A 35 25.22 14.11 -23.59
CA ALA A 35 25.85 15.32 -24.13
C ALA A 35 27.38 15.35 -23.93
N LEU A 36 27.95 14.33 -23.27
CA LEU A 36 29.37 14.30 -22.91
C LEU A 36 30.27 14.11 -24.15
N GLY A 37 30.78 15.22 -24.69
CA GLY A 37 31.71 15.20 -25.83
C GLY A 37 33.14 14.86 -25.40
N LEU A 38 33.44 13.59 -25.17
CA LEU A 38 34.83 13.12 -24.97
C LEU A 38 35.53 12.92 -26.32
N THR A 39 36.83 13.20 -26.38
CA THR A 39 37.64 13.07 -27.61
C THR A 39 38.93 12.29 -27.36
N GLY A 40 39.46 11.65 -28.41
CA GLY A 40 40.75 10.96 -28.35
C GLY A 40 40.74 9.76 -27.39
N GLU A 41 41.82 9.62 -26.62
CA GLU A 41 42.04 8.50 -25.69
C GLU A 41 40.94 8.38 -24.62
N GLN A 42 40.41 9.52 -24.14
CA GLN A 42 39.33 9.54 -23.14
C GLN A 42 38.04 8.89 -23.66
N ALA A 43 37.70 9.12 -24.94
CA ALA A 43 36.53 8.52 -25.55
C ALA A 43 36.67 7.00 -25.68
N GLN A 44 37.86 6.51 -26.07
CA GLN A 44 38.14 5.08 -26.18
C GLN A 44 38.08 4.37 -24.82
N ILE A 45 38.65 4.97 -23.77
CA ILE A 45 38.61 4.40 -22.41
C ILE A 45 37.16 4.37 -21.88
N ALA A 46 36.41 5.44 -22.12
CA ALA A 46 35.08 5.61 -21.53
C ALA A 46 33.95 4.97 -22.33
N GLU A 47 34.16 4.52 -23.57
CA GLU A 47 33.10 4.04 -24.47
C GLU A 47 32.17 3.01 -23.82
N LEU A 48 32.74 1.91 -23.31
CA LEU A 48 31.96 0.83 -22.67
C LEU A 48 31.31 1.30 -21.36
N ILE A 49 31.99 2.16 -20.61
CA ILE A 49 31.51 2.67 -19.32
C ILE A 49 30.33 3.63 -19.53
N LEU A 50 30.43 4.56 -20.49
CA LEU A 50 29.37 5.49 -20.84
C LEU A 50 28.16 4.77 -21.40
N LYS A 51 28.39 3.76 -22.26
CA LYS A 51 27.31 2.91 -22.77
C LYS A 51 26.56 2.21 -21.62
N GLU A 52 27.29 1.66 -20.65
CA GLU A 52 26.68 1.00 -19.49
C GLU A 52 25.91 1.98 -18.58
N ILE A 53 26.48 3.17 -18.32
CA ILE A 53 25.81 4.22 -17.54
C ILE A 53 24.52 4.68 -18.23
N GLN A 54 24.59 4.99 -19.52
CA GLN A 54 23.44 5.43 -20.31
C GLN A 54 22.34 4.36 -20.33
N ASN A 55 22.71 3.08 -20.52
CA ASN A 55 21.76 1.97 -20.46
C ASN A 55 21.06 1.88 -19.10
N ARG A 56 21.80 1.96 -17.98
CA ARG A 56 21.23 1.91 -16.63
C ARG A 56 20.29 3.06 -16.32
N LEU A 57 20.66 4.28 -16.75
CA LEU A 57 19.81 5.45 -16.60
C LEU A 57 18.53 5.31 -17.43
N GLU A 58 18.63 4.80 -18.66
CA GLU A 58 17.46 4.54 -19.51
C GLU A 58 16.53 3.48 -18.92
N PHE A 59 17.06 2.43 -18.28
CA PHE A 59 16.22 1.45 -17.58
C PHE A 59 15.45 2.07 -16.41
N LEU A 60 16.07 2.98 -15.66
CA LEU A 60 15.36 3.71 -14.59
C LEU A 60 14.26 4.61 -15.16
N ARG A 61 14.48 5.24 -16.33
CA ARG A 61 13.45 6.02 -17.03
C ARG A 61 12.31 5.14 -17.57
N SER A 62 12.62 3.95 -18.07
CA SER A 62 11.60 3.04 -18.61
C SER A 62 10.64 2.51 -17.54
N VAL A 63 11.08 2.46 -16.28
CA VAL A 63 10.24 2.10 -15.12
C VAL A 63 9.67 3.31 -14.37
N GLY A 64 9.72 4.51 -14.95
CA GLY A 64 9.07 5.69 -14.39
C GLY A 64 9.78 6.31 -13.17
N LEU A 65 11.09 6.10 -13.03
CA LEU A 65 11.89 6.61 -11.91
C LEU A 65 12.81 7.78 -12.31
N GLU A 66 12.52 8.45 -13.42
CA GLU A 66 13.34 9.54 -13.96
C GLU A 66 13.51 10.75 -13.02
N TYR A 67 12.62 10.88 -12.03
CA TYR A 67 12.60 11.99 -11.08
C TYR A 67 13.48 11.78 -9.85
N LEU A 68 13.93 10.56 -9.57
CA LEU A 68 14.75 10.26 -8.41
C LEU A 68 16.18 10.77 -8.63
N THR A 69 16.81 11.27 -7.59
CA THR A 69 18.24 11.58 -7.59
C THR A 69 19.05 10.32 -7.32
N LEU A 70 20.25 10.23 -7.90
CA LEU A 70 21.10 9.04 -7.75
C LEU A 70 21.62 8.85 -6.31
N ASN A 71 21.72 9.93 -5.53
CA ASN A 71 22.12 9.90 -4.13
C ASN A 71 20.95 9.68 -3.14
N ARG A 72 19.74 9.42 -3.64
CA ARG A 72 18.58 9.18 -2.76
C ARG A 72 18.84 7.95 -1.88
N SER A 73 18.68 8.14 -0.57
CA SER A 73 18.84 7.05 0.39
C SER A 73 17.82 5.94 0.13
N ALA A 74 18.30 4.71 -0.02
CA ALA A 74 17.46 3.54 -0.29
C ALA A 74 16.38 3.31 0.78
N GLY A 75 16.65 3.66 2.04
CA GLY A 75 15.69 3.55 3.14
C GLY A 75 14.55 4.58 3.10
N THR A 76 14.59 5.54 2.17
CA THR A 76 13.56 6.58 1.99
C THR A 76 12.72 6.39 0.74
N LEU A 77 12.90 5.25 0.06
CA LEU A 77 12.11 4.89 -1.11
C LEU A 77 10.78 4.26 -0.69
N ALA A 78 9.72 4.56 -1.43
CA ALA A 78 8.47 3.82 -1.33
C ALA A 78 8.66 2.37 -1.80
N GLY A 79 7.77 1.47 -1.37
CA GLY A 79 7.84 0.04 -1.75
C GLY A 79 7.88 -0.17 -3.26
N GLY A 80 6.98 0.49 -4.00
CA GLY A 80 6.95 0.43 -5.47
C GLY A 80 8.18 1.04 -6.14
N GLU A 81 8.78 2.10 -5.57
CA GLU A 81 10.04 2.66 -6.08
C GLU A 81 11.18 1.64 -5.93
N ALA A 82 11.35 1.05 -4.75
CA ALA A 82 12.38 0.05 -4.48
C ALA A 82 12.24 -1.19 -5.38
N GLN A 83 10.99 -1.65 -5.59
CA GLN A 83 10.69 -2.75 -6.50
C GLN A 83 11.06 -2.44 -7.94
N ARG A 84 10.72 -1.25 -8.44
CA ARG A 84 11.04 -0.83 -9.81
C ARG A 84 12.53 -0.60 -10.02
N ILE A 85 13.28 -0.12 -9.02
CA ILE A 85 14.75 -0.09 -9.07
C ILE A 85 15.31 -1.49 -9.23
N ARG A 86 14.79 -2.47 -8.47
CA ARG A 86 15.21 -3.87 -8.60
C ARG A 86 14.91 -4.40 -10.00
N LEU A 87 13.72 -4.12 -10.55
CA LEU A 87 13.35 -4.50 -11.92
C LEU A 87 14.32 -3.91 -12.95
N ALA A 88 14.58 -2.60 -12.91
CA ALA A 88 15.55 -1.93 -13.78
C ALA A 88 16.95 -2.57 -13.71
N THR A 89 17.38 -2.93 -12.50
CA THR A 89 18.67 -3.62 -12.27
C THR A 89 18.68 -5.02 -12.91
N GLN A 90 17.58 -5.77 -12.85
CA GLN A 90 17.50 -7.09 -13.46
C GLN A 90 17.53 -7.05 -14.98
N ILE A 91 16.86 -6.07 -15.59
CA ILE A 91 16.86 -5.89 -17.05
C ILE A 91 18.26 -5.56 -17.54
N GLY A 92 18.98 -4.68 -16.82
CA GLY A 92 20.37 -4.36 -17.16
C GLY A 92 21.37 -5.50 -16.96
N SER A 93 20.96 -6.60 -16.33
CA SER A 93 21.82 -7.79 -16.20
C SER A 93 21.73 -8.72 -17.42
N GLU A 94 20.78 -8.47 -18.34
CA GLU A 94 20.56 -9.23 -19.59
C GLU A 94 20.56 -10.76 -19.44
N LEU A 95 20.10 -11.25 -18.29
CA LEU A 95 20.03 -12.69 -18.01
C LEU A 95 19.00 -13.37 -18.93
N ARG A 96 19.25 -14.65 -19.26
CA ARG A 96 18.38 -15.51 -20.08
C ARG A 96 18.07 -16.82 -19.36
N GLY A 97 16.92 -17.42 -19.65
CA GLY A 97 16.50 -18.68 -19.05
C GLY A 97 16.11 -18.54 -17.57
N VAL A 98 15.79 -17.33 -17.12
CA VAL A 98 15.38 -17.05 -15.73
C VAL A 98 13.86 -17.03 -15.63
N LEU A 99 13.33 -17.57 -14.53
CA LEU A 99 11.95 -17.40 -14.12
C LEU A 99 11.85 -16.20 -13.17
N TYR A 100 11.32 -15.09 -13.68
CA TYR A 100 11.01 -13.91 -12.88
C TYR A 100 9.60 -14.03 -12.31
N ILE A 101 9.47 -13.85 -10.99
CA ILE A 101 8.19 -13.77 -10.29
C ILE A 101 8.08 -12.37 -9.71
N LEU A 102 7.12 -11.59 -10.19
CA LEU A 102 6.88 -10.22 -9.75
C LEU A 102 5.54 -10.12 -9.05
N ASP A 103 5.54 -9.42 -7.93
CA ASP A 103 4.36 -9.19 -7.09
C ASP A 103 3.92 -7.74 -7.25
N GLU A 104 2.92 -7.48 -8.10
CA GLU A 104 2.32 -6.16 -8.37
C GLU A 104 3.32 -5.04 -8.72
N PRO A 105 4.06 -5.15 -9.84
CA PRO A 105 5.03 -4.12 -10.23
C PRO A 105 4.41 -2.74 -10.53
N SER A 106 3.09 -2.65 -10.71
CA SER A 106 2.37 -1.37 -10.93
C SER A 106 2.14 -0.54 -9.64
N ILE A 107 2.47 -1.06 -8.45
CA ILE A 107 2.27 -0.35 -7.17
C ILE A 107 2.88 1.06 -7.19
N GLY A 108 2.09 2.07 -6.80
CA GLY A 108 2.51 3.48 -6.77
C GLY A 108 2.89 4.06 -8.14
N LEU A 109 2.47 3.42 -9.23
CA LEU A 109 2.65 3.90 -10.59
C LEU A 109 1.35 4.57 -11.07
N HIS A 110 1.48 5.70 -11.73
CA HIS A 110 0.34 6.37 -12.35
C HIS A 110 -0.02 5.69 -13.69
N GLN A 111 -1.31 5.64 -14.07
CA GLN A 111 -1.77 4.98 -15.32
C GLN A 111 -1.01 5.42 -16.58
N ARG A 112 -0.57 6.67 -16.60
CA ARG A 112 0.29 7.24 -17.66
C ARG A 112 1.55 6.41 -17.93
N ASP A 113 2.17 5.91 -16.87
CA ASP A 113 3.48 5.25 -16.93
C ASP A 113 3.34 3.71 -16.99
N ASN A 114 2.12 3.19 -16.86
CA ASN A 114 1.82 1.76 -16.86
C ASN A 114 2.20 1.06 -18.17
N GLN A 115 1.94 1.70 -19.32
CA GLN A 115 2.36 1.16 -20.62
C GLN A 115 3.87 0.94 -20.70
N ARG A 116 4.68 1.85 -20.12
CA ARG A 116 6.15 1.70 -20.12
C ARG A 116 6.59 0.50 -19.28
N LEU A 117 5.90 0.24 -18.17
CA LEU A 117 6.14 -0.94 -17.35
C LEU A 117 5.79 -2.22 -18.12
N ILE A 118 4.64 -2.27 -18.79
CA ILE A 118 4.23 -3.41 -19.61
C ILE A 118 5.25 -3.69 -20.72
N ASP A 119 5.70 -2.65 -21.43
CA ASP A 119 6.72 -2.78 -22.48
C ASP A 119 8.05 -3.30 -21.93
N THR A 120 8.39 -2.86 -20.71
CA THR A 120 9.58 -3.33 -19.99
C THR A 120 9.47 -4.81 -19.60
N LEU A 121 8.30 -5.27 -19.14
CA LEU A 121 8.04 -6.69 -18.84
C LEU A 121 8.10 -7.56 -20.10
N LYS A 122 7.53 -7.07 -21.21
CA LYS A 122 7.62 -7.73 -22.52
C LYS A 122 9.07 -7.86 -22.99
N ARG A 123 9.87 -6.80 -22.84
CA ARG A 123 11.31 -6.86 -23.14
C ARG A 123 12.02 -7.91 -22.28
N LEU A 124 11.71 -8.00 -20.99
CA LEU A 124 12.30 -9.00 -20.10
C LEU A 124 11.97 -10.43 -20.55
N ARG A 125 10.71 -10.67 -20.97
CA ARG A 125 10.25 -11.93 -21.59
C ARG A 125 11.00 -12.21 -22.89
N ASP A 126 11.08 -11.23 -23.79
CA ASP A 126 11.66 -11.36 -25.14
C ASP A 126 13.18 -11.60 -25.13
N LEU A 127 13.86 -11.30 -24.02
CA LEU A 127 15.25 -11.74 -23.79
C LEU A 127 15.40 -13.26 -23.65
N GLY A 128 14.30 -14.01 -23.58
CA GLY A 128 14.30 -15.47 -23.39
C GLY A 128 14.06 -15.88 -21.93
N ASN A 129 13.26 -15.10 -21.22
CA ASN A 129 12.88 -15.37 -19.82
C ASN A 129 11.40 -15.68 -19.71
N THR A 130 11.01 -16.36 -18.62
CA THR A 130 9.61 -16.49 -18.23
C THR A 130 9.30 -15.43 -17.18
N VAL A 131 8.24 -14.66 -17.38
CA VAL A 131 7.83 -13.57 -16.48
C VAL A 131 6.44 -13.88 -15.95
N VAL A 132 6.36 -14.26 -14.67
CA VAL A 132 5.11 -14.49 -13.94
C VAL A 132 4.83 -13.23 -13.11
N VAL A 133 3.68 -12.62 -13.33
CA VAL A 133 3.29 -11.38 -12.66
C VAL A 133 1.98 -11.62 -11.93
N VAL A 134 1.96 -11.34 -10.63
CA VAL A 134 0.73 -11.18 -9.85
C VAL A 134 0.29 -9.73 -10.00
N GLU A 135 -0.91 -9.48 -10.53
CA GLU A 135 -1.40 -8.14 -10.82
C GLU A 135 -2.91 -8.03 -10.67
N HIS A 136 -3.36 -6.79 -10.49
CA HIS A 136 -4.76 -6.41 -10.42
C HIS A 136 -5.13 -5.32 -11.44
N ASP A 137 -4.14 -4.71 -12.11
CA ASP A 137 -4.36 -3.67 -13.12
C ASP A 137 -4.97 -4.23 -14.43
N GLU A 138 -6.04 -3.58 -14.92
CA GLU A 138 -6.78 -3.98 -16.13
C GLU A 138 -5.88 -4.03 -17.37
N GLU A 139 -5.06 -2.99 -17.61
CA GLU A 139 -4.22 -2.91 -18.80
C GLU A 139 -3.15 -4.01 -18.82
N THR A 140 -2.57 -4.33 -17.67
CA THR A 140 -1.56 -5.39 -17.53
C THR A 140 -2.16 -6.77 -17.76
N ILE A 141 -3.34 -7.05 -17.19
CA ILE A 141 -4.05 -8.32 -17.42
C ILE A 141 -4.40 -8.49 -18.90
N LEU A 142 -4.89 -7.44 -19.55
CA LEU A 142 -5.25 -7.47 -20.97
C LEU A 142 -4.05 -7.55 -21.91
N ALA A 143 -2.87 -7.09 -21.48
CA ALA A 143 -1.63 -7.14 -22.26
C ALA A 143 -0.84 -8.45 -22.11
N ALA A 144 -1.24 -9.32 -21.17
CA ALA A 144 -0.58 -10.59 -20.90
C ALA A 144 -0.76 -11.61 -22.04
N ASP A 145 0.24 -12.46 -22.25
CA ASP A 145 0.14 -13.55 -23.22
C ASP A 145 -0.77 -14.67 -22.70
N TYR A 146 -0.76 -14.89 -21.38
CA TYR A 146 -1.51 -15.91 -20.67
C TYR A 146 -1.89 -15.40 -19.29
N VAL A 147 -3.11 -15.68 -18.86
CA VAL A 147 -3.68 -15.26 -17.59
C VAL A 147 -4.17 -16.50 -16.85
N ILE A 148 -3.87 -16.56 -15.56
CA ILE A 148 -4.38 -17.57 -14.64
C ILE A 148 -5.14 -16.83 -13.56
N ASP A 149 -6.46 -17.02 -13.52
CA ASP A 149 -7.32 -16.44 -12.49
C ASP A 149 -7.53 -17.45 -11.35
N LEU A 150 -7.29 -17.00 -10.12
CA LEU A 150 -7.44 -17.79 -8.91
C LEU A 150 -8.68 -17.35 -8.15
N GLY A 151 -9.45 -18.31 -7.63
CA GLY A 151 -10.70 -17.99 -6.95
C GLY A 151 -11.42 -19.26 -6.45
N PRO A 152 -12.76 -19.24 -6.37
CA PRO A 152 -13.67 -18.10 -6.64
C PRO A 152 -13.69 -17.03 -5.54
N GLY A 153 -13.13 -17.31 -4.36
CA GLY A 153 -13.01 -16.38 -3.25
C GLY A 153 -11.61 -16.39 -2.63
N ALA A 154 -11.49 -15.82 -1.43
CA ALA A 154 -10.24 -15.78 -0.67
C ALA A 154 -10.22 -16.84 0.45
N GLY A 155 -9.01 -17.24 0.86
CA GLY A 155 -8.80 -18.23 1.93
C GLY A 155 -9.40 -19.59 1.61
N ILE A 156 -10.27 -20.09 2.51
CA ILE A 156 -10.89 -21.42 2.38
C ILE A 156 -11.85 -21.53 1.18
N HIS A 157 -12.31 -20.39 0.65
CA HIS A 157 -13.18 -20.31 -0.53
C HIS A 157 -12.40 -20.10 -1.82
N GLY A 158 -11.06 -20.14 -1.75
CA GLY A 158 -10.15 -19.92 -2.87
C GLY A 158 -9.16 -21.07 -3.05
N GLY A 159 -8.07 -20.79 -3.77
CA GLY A 159 -7.01 -21.76 -4.02
C GLY A 159 -7.26 -22.68 -5.22
N GLU A 160 -8.28 -22.38 -6.02
CA GLU A 160 -8.59 -23.08 -7.27
C GLU A 160 -8.30 -22.18 -8.47
N VAL A 161 -7.94 -22.80 -9.60
CA VAL A 161 -7.83 -22.10 -10.89
C VAL A 161 -9.24 -22.02 -11.49
N VAL A 162 -9.83 -20.82 -11.48
CA VAL A 162 -11.20 -20.62 -11.98
C VAL A 162 -11.24 -20.43 -13.50
N ALA A 163 -10.17 -19.86 -14.06
CA ALA A 163 -10.00 -19.72 -15.50
C ALA A 163 -8.51 -19.62 -15.84
N ALA A 164 -8.10 -20.19 -16.96
CA ALA A 164 -6.73 -20.08 -17.47
C ALA A 164 -6.76 -20.07 -18.99
N GLY A 165 -6.04 -19.13 -19.60
CA GLY A 165 -6.05 -18.94 -21.06
C GLY A 165 -5.50 -17.58 -21.48
N THR A 166 -5.71 -17.25 -22.74
CA THR A 166 -5.46 -15.89 -23.25
C THR A 166 -6.45 -14.90 -22.61
N PRO A 167 -6.13 -13.59 -22.55
CA PRO A 167 -7.08 -12.58 -22.03
C PRO A 167 -8.46 -12.63 -22.70
N ALA A 168 -8.50 -12.92 -24.00
CA ALA A 168 -9.76 -13.07 -24.76
C ALA A 168 -10.60 -14.29 -24.34
N GLU A 169 -9.96 -15.35 -23.85
CA GLU A 169 -10.64 -16.53 -23.29
C GLU A 169 -11.11 -16.26 -21.85
N ILE A 170 -10.28 -15.60 -21.03
CA ILE A 170 -10.66 -15.21 -19.66
C ILE A 170 -11.92 -14.34 -19.69
N LEU A 171 -12.00 -13.34 -20.58
CA LEU A 171 -13.15 -12.44 -20.69
C LEU A 171 -14.50 -13.14 -20.94
N LYS A 172 -14.47 -14.38 -21.46
CA LYS A 172 -15.67 -15.20 -21.72
C LYS A 172 -16.05 -16.09 -20.53
N SER A 173 -15.17 -16.24 -19.54
CA SER A 173 -15.45 -17.02 -18.34
C SER A 173 -16.53 -16.35 -17.50
N LYS A 174 -17.57 -17.11 -17.16
CA LYS A 174 -18.65 -16.64 -16.28
C LYS A 174 -18.31 -16.83 -14.80
N ASP A 175 -17.44 -17.79 -14.50
CA ASP A 175 -17.09 -18.16 -13.12
C ASP A 175 -15.96 -17.28 -12.55
N SER A 176 -15.22 -16.59 -13.43
CA SER A 176 -14.18 -15.63 -13.06
C SER A 176 -14.79 -14.28 -12.67
N ILE A 177 -14.61 -13.88 -11.40
CA ILE A 177 -15.00 -12.54 -10.93
C ILE A 177 -14.15 -11.48 -11.65
N THR A 178 -12.86 -11.77 -11.87
CA THR A 178 -11.95 -10.91 -12.64
C THR A 178 -12.51 -10.64 -14.03
N ALA A 179 -12.93 -11.68 -14.77
CA ALA A 179 -13.55 -11.54 -16.08
C ALA A 179 -14.84 -10.70 -16.04
N GLN A 180 -15.69 -10.88 -15.03
CA GLN A 180 -16.91 -10.10 -14.85
C GLN A 180 -16.62 -8.60 -14.68
N TYR A 181 -15.52 -8.22 -14.04
CA TYR A 181 -15.10 -6.82 -13.95
C TYR A 181 -14.53 -6.31 -15.28
N LEU A 182 -13.63 -7.08 -15.91
CA LEU A 182 -12.98 -6.69 -17.17
C LEU A 182 -13.97 -6.56 -18.33
N ASN A 183 -15.04 -7.36 -18.36
CA ASN A 183 -16.09 -7.29 -19.38
C ASN A 183 -17.27 -6.36 -19.01
N GLY A 184 -17.24 -5.73 -17.82
CA GLY A 184 -18.25 -4.79 -17.37
C GLY A 184 -19.54 -5.40 -16.79
N THR A 185 -19.65 -6.73 -16.70
CA THR A 185 -20.79 -7.40 -16.02
C THR A 185 -20.88 -6.98 -14.54
N ARG A 186 -19.73 -6.78 -13.90
CA ARG A 186 -19.59 -6.13 -12.60
C ARG A 186 -18.83 -4.82 -12.76
N GLN A 187 -19.19 -3.83 -11.95
CA GLN A 187 -18.47 -2.56 -11.89
C GLN A 187 -18.57 -1.92 -10.52
N ILE A 188 -17.61 -1.03 -10.24
CA ILE A 188 -17.70 -0.05 -9.16
C ILE A 188 -18.47 1.15 -9.69
N GLU A 189 -19.64 1.40 -9.13
CA GLU A 189 -20.55 2.46 -9.58
C GLU A 189 -20.02 3.84 -9.25
N ILE A 190 -20.31 4.80 -10.13
CA ILE A 190 -20.04 6.21 -9.88
C ILE A 190 -21.16 6.75 -8.98
N PRO A 191 -20.85 7.43 -7.86
CA PRO A 191 -21.87 8.02 -7.00
C PRO A 191 -22.78 8.99 -7.77
N GLU A 192 -24.10 8.79 -7.71
CA GLU A 192 -25.07 9.67 -8.39
C GLU A 192 -25.02 11.11 -7.89
N LYS A 193 -24.72 11.30 -6.60
CA LYS A 193 -24.62 12.59 -5.93
C LYS A 193 -23.35 12.63 -5.10
N ARG A 194 -22.56 13.68 -5.30
CA ARG A 194 -21.37 13.97 -4.49
C ARG A 194 -21.74 14.80 -3.26
N ARG A 195 -21.10 14.51 -2.14
CA ARG A 195 -21.27 15.26 -0.88
C ARG A 195 -20.75 16.67 -1.07
N LYS A 196 -21.45 17.64 -0.47
CA LYS A 196 -21.03 19.05 -0.48
C LYS A 196 -20.24 19.35 0.79
N ALA A 197 -19.10 20.02 0.63
CA ALA A 197 -18.32 20.52 1.75
C ALA A 197 -18.64 21.99 2.03
N TYR A 198 -18.77 22.33 3.30
CA TYR A 198 -18.96 23.70 3.79
C TYR A 198 -17.76 24.22 4.57
N ASP A 199 -16.94 23.29 5.08
CA ASP A 199 -15.78 23.56 5.91
C ASP A 199 -14.51 23.06 5.23
N PHE A 200 -13.41 23.77 5.45
CA PHE A 200 -12.13 23.49 4.81
C PHE A 200 -10.99 23.56 5.83
N LEU A 201 -10.00 22.71 5.62
CA LEU A 201 -8.67 22.79 6.19
C LEU A 201 -7.74 23.38 5.14
N GLU A 202 -7.02 24.44 5.47
CA GLU A 202 -6.16 25.16 4.52
C GLU A 202 -4.69 25.04 4.93
N ILE A 203 -3.87 24.54 4.02
CA ILE A 203 -2.40 24.56 4.15
C ILE A 203 -1.90 25.74 3.33
N ILE A 204 -1.10 26.61 3.94
CA ILE A 204 -0.59 27.83 3.31
C ILE A 204 0.93 27.73 3.18
N GLY A 205 1.44 27.94 1.98
CA GLY A 205 2.85 28.05 1.62
C GLY A 205 3.66 26.78 1.86
N ALA A 206 3.11 25.61 1.52
CA ALA A 206 3.81 24.34 1.62
C ALA A 206 4.96 24.28 0.60
N ALA A 207 6.19 24.09 1.09
CA ALA A 207 7.43 24.19 0.33
C ALA A 207 8.45 23.09 0.69
N GLU A 208 8.00 22.01 1.31
CA GLU A 208 8.86 20.84 1.60
C GLU A 208 9.24 20.10 0.31
N HIS A 209 10.48 19.61 0.22
CA HIS A 209 11.03 18.93 -0.95
C HIS A 209 10.78 19.67 -2.28
N ASN A 210 10.00 19.10 -3.19
CA ASN A 210 9.74 19.67 -4.51
C ASN A 210 8.49 20.58 -4.56
N LEU A 211 7.75 20.74 -3.45
CA LEU A 211 6.56 21.58 -3.38
C LEU A 211 6.89 23.06 -3.66
N LYS A 212 6.10 23.72 -4.51
CA LYS A 212 6.39 25.05 -5.04
C LYS A 212 5.72 26.19 -4.25
N ASN A 213 5.84 26.18 -2.92
CA ASN A 213 5.16 27.13 -2.02
C ASN A 213 3.65 27.21 -2.33
N ILE A 214 2.98 26.06 -2.23
CA ILE A 214 1.58 25.89 -2.63
C ILE A 214 0.62 26.17 -1.47
N ASP A 215 -0.55 26.70 -1.81
CA ASP A 215 -1.70 26.83 -0.92
C ASP A 215 -2.77 25.81 -1.35
N VAL A 216 -3.29 24.99 -0.44
CA VAL A 216 -4.31 23.97 -0.74
C VAL A 216 -5.47 24.03 0.25
N LYS A 217 -6.69 23.83 -0.24
CA LYS A 217 -7.89 23.70 0.58
C LYS A 217 -8.42 22.26 0.53
N ILE A 218 -8.47 21.62 1.69
CA ILE A 218 -8.97 20.26 1.85
C ILE A 218 -10.39 20.35 2.44
N PRO A 219 -11.43 19.95 1.69
CA PRO A 219 -12.79 19.97 2.21
C PRO A 219 -12.96 18.94 3.34
N LEU A 220 -13.68 19.33 4.38
CA LEU A 220 -14.01 18.47 5.52
C LEU A 220 -15.35 17.77 5.30
N LYS A 221 -15.55 16.65 6.00
CA LYS A 221 -16.79 15.83 5.97
C LYS A 221 -17.13 15.21 4.62
N VAL A 222 -16.14 15.07 3.76
CA VAL A 222 -16.27 14.46 2.44
C VAL A 222 -15.14 13.48 2.19
N PHE A 223 -15.30 12.66 1.15
CA PHE A 223 -14.23 11.79 0.66
C PHE A 223 -13.36 12.56 -0.34
N THR A 224 -12.11 12.87 0.04
CA THR A 224 -11.15 13.57 -0.81
C THR A 224 -10.04 12.64 -1.28
N CYS A 225 -9.70 12.67 -2.57
CA CYS A 225 -8.53 12.03 -3.12
C CYS A 225 -7.43 13.04 -3.47
N VAL A 226 -6.18 12.71 -3.18
CA VAL A 226 -4.99 13.41 -3.68
C VAL A 226 -4.39 12.55 -4.78
N THR A 227 -4.37 13.08 -6.00
CA THR A 227 -3.94 12.38 -7.22
C THR A 227 -2.74 13.06 -7.84
N GLY A 228 -2.20 12.46 -8.90
CA GLY A 228 -1.06 12.99 -9.64
C GLY A 228 0.03 11.95 -9.86
N VAL A 229 0.91 12.19 -10.83
CA VAL A 229 1.97 11.24 -11.22
C VAL A 229 2.96 10.94 -10.07
N SER A 230 3.70 9.84 -10.15
CA SER A 230 4.72 9.50 -9.16
C SER A 230 5.79 10.61 -9.08
N GLY A 231 6.24 10.92 -7.86
CA GLY A 231 7.15 12.05 -7.61
C GLY A 231 6.53 13.46 -7.70
N SER A 232 5.22 13.62 -7.89
CA SER A 232 4.56 14.94 -7.96
C SER A 232 4.49 15.70 -6.62
N GLY A 233 4.70 15.01 -5.49
CA GLY A 233 4.69 15.60 -4.13
C GLY A 233 3.48 15.21 -3.26
N LYS A 234 2.69 14.18 -3.64
CA LYS A 234 1.50 13.72 -2.89
C LYS A 234 1.80 13.38 -1.43
N SER A 235 2.70 12.42 -1.19
CA SER A 235 3.10 12.00 0.16
C SER A 235 3.75 13.16 0.94
N THR A 236 4.55 14.01 0.28
CA THR A 236 5.12 15.20 0.93
C THR A 236 4.04 16.16 1.42
N LEU A 237 3.01 16.42 0.62
CA LEU A 237 1.91 17.30 1.00
C LEU A 237 1.06 16.70 2.14
N VAL A 238 0.73 15.41 2.03
CA VAL A 238 -0.24 14.74 2.89
C VAL A 238 0.38 14.19 4.17
N GLU A 239 1.55 13.57 4.09
CA GLU A 239 2.23 12.96 5.24
C GLU A 239 3.20 13.94 5.92
N ASP A 240 4.17 14.46 5.17
CA ASP A 240 5.25 15.28 5.77
C ASP A 240 4.74 16.64 6.23
N VAL A 241 3.85 17.28 5.45
CA VAL A 241 3.29 18.59 5.79
C VAL A 241 2.00 18.44 6.60
N LEU A 242 0.93 17.87 6.03
CA LEU A 242 -0.39 17.87 6.67
C LEU A 242 -0.45 16.99 7.93
N TYR A 243 -0.16 15.69 7.80
CA TYR A 243 -0.29 14.74 8.90
C TYR A 243 0.61 15.12 10.06
N ARG A 244 1.92 15.31 9.83
CA ARG A 244 2.86 15.66 10.93
C ARG A 244 2.49 16.98 11.61
N SER A 245 1.95 17.96 10.88
CA SER A 245 1.49 19.21 11.50
C SER A 245 0.31 18.99 12.42
N LEU A 246 -0.73 18.29 11.96
CA LEU A 246 -1.91 17.96 12.77
C LEU A 246 -1.55 17.03 13.94
N HIS A 247 -0.69 16.04 13.70
CA HIS A 247 -0.25 15.07 14.70
C HIS A 247 0.51 15.78 15.83
N LYS A 248 1.42 16.70 15.49
CA LYS A 248 2.08 17.56 16.47
C LYS A 248 1.09 18.43 17.24
N MET A 249 0.11 19.02 16.58
CA MET A 249 -0.89 19.89 17.22
C MET A 249 -1.81 19.13 18.18
N PHE A 250 -2.30 17.95 17.78
CA PHE A 250 -3.25 17.17 18.58
C PHE A 250 -2.61 16.31 19.67
N TYR A 251 -1.37 15.85 19.46
CA TYR A 251 -0.72 14.89 20.37
C TYR A 251 0.60 15.40 20.97
N ALA A 252 0.96 16.67 20.75
CA ALA A 252 2.13 17.33 21.31
C ALA A 252 3.45 16.56 21.11
N THR A 253 3.62 15.94 19.94
CA THR A 253 4.82 15.15 19.62
C THR A 253 6.02 16.02 19.23
N GLY A 254 7.23 15.46 19.37
CA GLY A 254 8.48 16.11 18.95
C GLY A 254 8.74 16.08 17.43
N GLU A 255 7.79 15.58 16.63
CA GLU A 255 7.96 15.47 15.18
C GLU A 255 8.08 16.85 14.53
N ARG A 256 9.00 16.97 13.56
CA ARG A 256 9.16 18.18 12.77
C ARG A 256 8.29 18.06 11.51
N PRO A 257 7.24 18.89 11.36
CA PRO A 257 6.49 18.93 10.11
C PRO A 257 7.35 19.52 8.99
N GLY A 258 7.04 19.14 7.76
CA GLY A 258 7.62 19.73 6.56
C GLY A 258 7.36 21.23 6.47
N SER A 259 8.19 21.94 5.72
CA SER A 259 8.15 23.38 5.52
C SER A 259 6.79 23.85 4.98
N HIS A 260 6.10 24.66 5.78
CA HIS A 260 4.87 25.36 5.41
C HIS A 260 4.72 26.62 6.27
N LYS A 261 3.91 27.59 5.82
CA LYS A 261 3.71 28.85 6.55
C LYS A 261 2.67 28.73 7.66
N LYS A 262 1.48 28.19 7.35
CA LYS A 262 0.35 28.09 8.28
C LYS A 262 -0.57 26.92 7.94
N LEU A 263 -1.28 26.42 8.96
CA LEU A 263 -2.38 25.47 8.83
C LEU A 263 -3.63 26.02 9.51
N VAL A 264 -4.69 26.28 8.74
CA VAL A 264 -5.92 26.95 9.19
C VAL A 264 -7.12 26.00 9.09
N GLY A 265 -8.09 26.10 10.00
CA GLY A 265 -9.31 25.27 9.98
C GLY A 265 -9.22 23.95 10.76
N HIS A 266 -8.06 23.65 11.37
CA HIS A 266 -7.84 22.43 12.16
C HIS A 266 -8.73 22.34 13.42
N GLY A 267 -9.26 23.45 13.93
CA GLY A 267 -10.17 23.46 15.08
C GLY A 267 -11.54 22.80 14.85
N LYS A 268 -11.84 22.37 13.62
CA LYS A 268 -13.03 21.56 13.27
C LYS A 268 -12.77 20.04 13.32
N LEU A 269 -11.57 19.66 13.74
CA LEU A 269 -11.13 18.27 13.86
C LEU A 269 -10.71 18.01 15.30
N GLU A 270 -11.08 16.85 15.84
CA GLU A 270 -10.67 16.41 17.17
C GLU A 270 -9.36 15.59 17.13
N LYS A 271 -9.12 14.92 16.01
CA LYS A 271 -7.97 14.03 15.85
C LYS A 271 -7.61 13.80 14.38
N VAL A 272 -6.36 13.44 14.16
CA VAL A 272 -5.86 12.91 12.88
C VAL A 272 -5.41 11.47 13.07
N ILE A 273 -5.70 10.61 12.09
CA ILE A 273 -5.34 9.20 12.08
C ILE A 273 -4.74 8.86 10.72
N MET A 274 -3.48 8.43 10.71
CA MET A 274 -2.85 7.83 9.53
C MET A 274 -3.10 6.33 9.52
N VAL A 275 -3.55 5.81 8.38
CA VAL A 275 -3.71 4.38 8.14
C VAL A 275 -2.81 4.00 6.97
N ASP A 276 -1.56 3.73 7.30
CA ASP A 276 -0.48 3.34 6.40
C ASP A 276 -0.36 1.81 6.29
N GLN A 277 0.46 1.36 5.34
CA GLN A 277 0.75 -0.06 5.10
C GLN A 277 1.78 -0.66 6.06
N SER A 278 2.24 0.09 7.08
CA SER A 278 3.17 -0.44 8.06
C SER A 278 2.56 -1.64 8.82
N PRO A 279 3.36 -2.65 9.21
CA PRO A 279 2.84 -3.81 9.92
C PRO A 279 2.09 -3.42 11.20
N ILE A 280 0.97 -4.09 11.51
CA ILE A 280 0.23 -3.86 12.77
C ILE A 280 1.04 -4.25 14.02
N GLY A 281 2.12 -4.99 13.83
CA GLY A 281 3.12 -5.31 14.84
C GLY A 281 4.31 -6.01 14.21
N ARG A 282 5.48 -5.88 14.85
CA ARG A 282 6.76 -6.45 14.37
C ARG A 282 7.09 -7.81 15.00
N THR A 283 6.17 -8.36 15.79
CA THR A 283 6.38 -9.61 16.53
C THR A 283 5.21 -10.57 16.29
N PRO A 284 5.42 -11.89 16.42
CA PRO A 284 4.35 -12.89 16.34
C PRO A 284 3.26 -12.75 17.40
N ARG A 285 3.50 -11.97 18.47
CA ARG A 285 2.54 -11.68 19.54
C ARG A 285 1.42 -10.75 19.10
N SER A 286 1.65 -9.96 18.06
CA SER A 286 0.61 -9.12 17.46
C SER A 286 -0.15 -9.93 16.43
N ASN A 287 -1.48 -9.84 16.46
CA ASN A 287 -2.38 -10.51 15.52
C ASN A 287 -3.70 -9.73 15.41
N PRO A 288 -4.54 -10.01 14.40
CA PRO A 288 -5.81 -9.31 14.21
C PRO A 288 -6.67 -9.25 15.48
N ALA A 289 -6.78 -10.37 16.21
CA ALA A 289 -7.62 -10.44 17.40
C ALA A 289 -7.16 -9.54 18.56
N THR A 290 -5.84 -9.46 18.77
CA THR A 290 -5.25 -8.55 19.77
C THR A 290 -5.37 -7.10 19.34
N TYR A 291 -5.13 -6.80 18.06
CA TYR A 291 -5.11 -5.43 17.55
C TYR A 291 -6.48 -4.74 17.65
N ILE A 292 -7.55 -5.41 17.24
CA ILE A 292 -8.92 -4.88 17.37
C ILE A 292 -9.49 -5.02 18.81
N GLY A 293 -8.71 -5.64 19.70
CA GLY A 293 -9.07 -5.90 21.09
C GLY A 293 -10.26 -6.85 21.25
N VAL A 294 -10.52 -7.75 20.30
CA VAL A 294 -11.55 -8.81 20.46
C VAL A 294 -11.02 -9.97 21.29
N PHE A 295 -9.70 -10.11 21.42
CA PHE A 295 -9.11 -11.19 22.19
C PHE A 295 -9.38 -11.10 23.70
N THR A 296 -9.54 -9.89 24.25
CA THR A 296 -9.91 -9.70 25.68
C THR A 296 -11.26 -10.33 26.02
N PRO A 297 -12.38 -9.96 25.36
CA PRO A 297 -13.67 -10.60 25.67
C PRO A 297 -13.68 -12.10 25.37
N ILE A 298 -12.87 -12.60 24.42
CA ILE A 298 -12.68 -14.04 24.21
C ILE A 298 -12.02 -14.69 25.44
N ARG A 299 -10.95 -14.10 25.99
CA ARG A 299 -10.30 -14.63 27.20
C ARG A 299 -11.20 -14.61 28.41
N ASP A 300 -12.01 -13.56 28.57
CA ASP A 300 -12.99 -13.45 29.66
C ASP A 300 -14.05 -14.55 29.56
N LEU A 301 -14.50 -14.87 28.35
CA LEU A 301 -15.42 -15.98 28.09
C LEU A 301 -14.83 -17.33 28.48
N PHE A 302 -13.57 -17.62 28.11
CA PHE A 302 -12.90 -18.85 28.50
C PHE A 302 -12.71 -18.94 30.03
N ALA A 303 -12.37 -17.84 30.69
CA ALA A 303 -12.25 -17.78 32.15
C ALA A 303 -13.61 -17.96 32.86
N ALA A 304 -14.72 -17.70 32.18
CA ALA A 304 -16.05 -17.90 32.72
C ALA A 304 -16.57 -19.36 32.64
N THR A 305 -15.88 -20.25 31.91
CA THR A 305 -16.26 -21.67 31.81
C THR A 305 -16.17 -22.40 33.16
N SER A 306 -16.96 -23.46 33.33
CA SER A 306 -16.96 -24.31 34.53
C SER A 306 -15.58 -24.89 34.84
N GLU A 307 -14.89 -25.37 33.81
CA GLU A 307 -13.57 -25.98 33.86
C GLU A 307 -12.49 -24.98 34.25
N ALA A 308 -12.58 -23.74 33.74
CA ALA A 308 -11.66 -22.68 34.15
C ALA A 308 -11.89 -22.28 35.62
N ARG A 309 -13.17 -22.12 36.02
CA ARG A 309 -13.53 -21.71 37.39
C ARG A 309 -13.10 -22.74 38.43
N SER A 310 -13.33 -24.03 38.18
CA SER A 310 -12.95 -25.11 39.11
C SER A 310 -11.43 -25.19 39.33
N ARG A 311 -10.63 -24.75 38.36
CA ARG A 311 -9.16 -24.70 38.42
C ARG A 311 -8.60 -23.34 38.82
N GLY A 312 -9.45 -22.36 39.12
CA GLY A 312 -9.04 -20.99 39.47
C GLY A 312 -8.40 -20.21 38.32
N TYR A 313 -8.63 -20.61 37.07
CA TYR A 313 -8.07 -19.94 35.90
C TYR A 313 -8.81 -18.63 35.62
N LYS A 314 -8.04 -17.54 35.54
CA LYS A 314 -8.51 -16.21 35.15
C LYS A 314 -8.17 -15.91 33.69
N ALA A 315 -8.66 -14.80 33.15
CA ALA A 315 -8.39 -14.37 31.77
C ALA A 315 -6.88 -14.27 31.42
N GLY A 316 -6.01 -14.08 32.42
CA GLY A 316 -4.56 -14.12 32.26
C GLY A 316 -4.02 -15.49 31.82
N ARG A 317 -4.62 -16.61 32.29
CA ARG A 317 -4.23 -17.97 31.87
C ARG A 317 -4.41 -18.19 30.37
N PHE A 318 -5.41 -17.54 29.77
CA PHE A 318 -5.71 -17.63 28.35
C PHE A 318 -4.97 -16.58 27.51
N SER A 319 -4.05 -15.82 28.11
CA SER A 319 -3.19 -14.88 27.38
C SER A 319 -1.88 -15.55 26.99
N PHE A 320 -1.55 -15.62 25.70
CA PHE A 320 -0.23 -16.09 25.25
C PHE A 320 0.89 -15.09 25.58
N ASN A 321 0.57 -13.85 25.96
CA ASN A 321 1.54 -12.83 26.34
C ASN A 321 1.97 -12.86 27.82
N VAL A 322 1.33 -13.70 28.65
CA VAL A 322 1.56 -13.73 30.10
C VAL A 322 2.00 -15.13 30.52
N ALA A 323 2.99 -15.20 31.40
CA ALA A 323 3.45 -16.47 31.97
C ALA A 323 2.31 -17.19 32.71
N GLY A 324 2.37 -18.52 32.70
CA GLY A 324 1.42 -19.39 33.39
C GLY A 324 0.65 -20.31 32.46
N GLY A 325 -0.07 -19.78 31.47
CA GLY A 325 -0.83 -20.61 30.50
C GLY A 325 -0.19 -20.75 29.13
N ARG A 326 0.72 -19.84 28.76
CA ARG A 326 1.46 -19.89 27.51
C ARG A 326 2.45 -21.07 27.47
N CYS A 327 2.93 -21.39 26.27
CA CYS A 327 4.07 -22.28 26.10
C CYS A 327 5.36 -21.51 26.47
N GLU A 328 6.08 -21.95 27.50
CA GLU A 328 7.31 -21.26 27.94
C GLU A 328 8.48 -21.46 26.97
N GLU A 329 8.52 -22.55 26.22
CA GLU A 329 9.60 -22.86 25.24
C GLU A 329 9.69 -21.85 24.09
N CYS A 330 8.56 -21.26 23.70
CA CYS A 330 8.49 -20.20 22.68
C CYS A 330 7.93 -18.91 23.25
N GLU A 331 7.84 -18.80 24.57
CA GLU A 331 7.25 -17.67 25.29
C GLU A 331 5.87 -17.20 24.79
N GLY A 332 5.08 -18.13 24.23
CA GLY A 332 3.77 -17.86 23.65
C GLY A 332 3.74 -17.39 22.20
N ASP A 333 4.89 -17.27 21.52
CA ASP A 333 4.93 -16.87 20.11
C ASP A 333 4.38 -17.98 19.19
N GLY A 334 4.56 -19.24 19.59
CA GLY A 334 4.21 -20.42 18.80
C GLY A 334 5.21 -20.73 17.68
N LEU A 335 6.15 -19.82 17.44
CA LEU A 335 7.23 -19.91 16.46
C LEU A 335 8.57 -19.72 17.18
N LYS A 336 9.65 -20.23 16.59
CA LYS A 336 11.03 -19.89 16.95
C LYS A 336 11.70 -19.24 15.75
N LYS A 337 12.40 -18.14 15.99
CA LYS A 337 13.19 -17.45 14.97
C LYS A 337 14.53 -18.17 14.81
N ILE A 338 14.88 -18.53 13.58
CA ILE A 338 16.19 -19.03 13.18
C ILE A 338 16.87 -17.90 12.42
N GLU A 339 18.00 -17.45 12.95
CA GLU A 339 18.80 -16.42 12.30
C GLU A 339 19.60 -17.02 11.14
N MET A 340 19.53 -16.35 9.99
CA MET A 340 20.22 -16.75 8.77
C MET A 340 21.29 -15.69 8.43
N HIS A 341 22.48 -16.13 8.02
CA HIS A 341 23.59 -15.19 7.79
C HIS A 341 23.44 -14.33 6.52
N PHE A 342 22.84 -14.88 5.46
CA PHE A 342 22.73 -14.22 4.14
C PHE A 342 21.31 -14.21 3.57
N LEU A 343 20.40 -14.95 4.20
CA LEU A 343 19.00 -15.03 3.83
C LEU A 343 18.16 -14.32 4.90
N PRO A 344 16.92 -13.92 4.58
CA PRO A 344 15.99 -13.46 5.61
C PRO A 344 15.79 -14.51 6.70
N ASP A 345 15.66 -14.06 7.95
CA ASP A 345 15.41 -14.93 9.08
C ASP A 345 14.16 -15.79 8.88
N VAL A 346 14.23 -17.04 9.29
CA VAL A 346 13.14 -18.01 9.09
C VAL A 346 12.46 -18.29 10.42
N PHE A 347 11.13 -18.31 10.42
CA PHE A 347 10.34 -18.70 11.59
C PHE A 347 9.91 -20.16 11.45
N VAL A 348 10.28 -21.00 12.42
CA VAL A 348 9.87 -22.40 12.47
C VAL A 348 8.83 -22.63 13.55
N ILE A 349 7.90 -23.56 13.33
CA ILE A 349 6.88 -23.92 14.31
C ILE A 349 7.55 -24.47 15.58
N CYS A 350 7.12 -23.97 16.74
CA CYS A 350 7.60 -24.46 18.02
C CYS A 350 7.24 -25.94 18.20
N GLN A 351 8.25 -26.79 18.37
CA GLN A 351 8.06 -28.25 18.50
C GLN A 351 7.32 -28.64 19.79
N ARG A 352 7.43 -27.86 20.87
CA ARG A 352 6.79 -28.14 22.16
C ARG A 352 5.27 -27.98 22.11
N CYS A 353 4.78 -26.84 21.60
CA CYS A 353 3.35 -26.55 21.55
C CYS A 353 2.73 -26.80 20.17
N LYS A 354 3.53 -27.19 19.17
CA LYS A 354 3.11 -27.40 17.77
C LYS A 354 2.38 -26.18 17.20
N GLY A 355 2.83 -24.98 17.57
CA GLY A 355 2.23 -23.72 17.14
C GLY A 355 0.98 -23.26 17.92
N SER A 356 0.48 -24.06 18.88
CA SER A 356 -0.73 -23.71 19.63
C SER A 356 -0.56 -22.51 20.58
N ARG A 357 0.68 -22.12 20.93
CA ARG A 357 1.06 -21.03 21.84
C ARG A 357 0.78 -21.26 23.34
N TYR A 358 0.14 -22.36 23.71
CA TYR A 358 -0.25 -22.67 25.09
C TYR A 358 0.34 -23.99 25.58
N ASN A 359 0.36 -24.18 26.89
CA ASN A 359 0.64 -25.48 27.51
C ASN A 359 -0.60 -26.39 27.48
N GLU A 360 -0.37 -27.69 27.65
CA GLU A 360 -1.41 -28.72 27.54
C GLU A 360 -2.53 -28.50 28.56
N GLU A 361 -2.21 -28.06 29.78
CA GLU A 361 -3.21 -27.85 30.84
C GLU A 361 -4.20 -26.74 30.46
N THR A 362 -3.72 -25.68 29.81
CA THR A 362 -4.59 -24.59 29.33
C THR A 362 -5.49 -25.06 28.19
N LEU A 363 -4.99 -25.94 27.32
CA LEU A 363 -5.74 -26.51 26.19
C LEU A 363 -6.79 -27.55 26.60
N THR A 364 -6.87 -27.93 27.86
CA THR A 364 -7.97 -28.78 28.34
C THR A 364 -9.29 -28.01 28.52
N VAL A 365 -9.25 -26.69 28.66
CA VAL A 365 -10.46 -25.85 28.81
C VAL A 365 -11.07 -25.58 27.44
N LYS A 366 -12.35 -25.88 27.31
CA LYS A 366 -13.11 -25.73 26.07
C LYS A 366 -14.30 -24.81 26.27
N TYR A 367 -14.59 -23.99 25.27
CA TYR A 367 -15.88 -23.33 25.09
C TYR A 367 -16.51 -23.94 23.83
N LYS A 368 -17.81 -24.30 23.83
CA LYS A 368 -18.49 -25.01 22.72
C LYS A 368 -17.61 -26.06 22.00
N ASN A 369 -16.95 -26.92 22.77
CA ASN A 369 -16.03 -27.99 22.31
C ASN A 369 -14.70 -27.58 21.68
N LYS A 370 -14.35 -26.29 21.64
CA LYS A 370 -13.05 -25.82 21.12
C LYS A 370 -12.21 -25.13 22.20
N THR A 371 -10.91 -25.35 22.11
CA THR A 371 -9.87 -24.73 22.94
C THR A 371 -9.59 -23.30 22.49
N ILE A 372 -8.90 -22.53 23.32
CA ILE A 372 -8.49 -21.15 22.99
C ILE A 372 -7.60 -21.11 21.74
N ALA A 373 -6.73 -22.11 21.54
CA ALA A 373 -5.86 -22.20 20.36
C ALA A 373 -6.64 -22.49 19.07
N GLU A 374 -7.63 -23.38 19.14
CA GLU A 374 -8.50 -23.68 18.00
C GLU A 374 -9.36 -22.46 17.62
N VAL A 375 -9.84 -21.69 18.61
CA VAL A 375 -10.53 -20.42 18.37
C VAL A 375 -9.61 -19.40 17.68
N LEU A 376 -8.36 -19.28 18.11
CA LEU A 376 -7.39 -18.41 17.45
C LEU A 376 -7.02 -18.88 16.03
N ASN A 377 -7.19 -20.15 15.71
CA ASN A 377 -6.93 -20.70 14.38
C ASN A 377 -8.14 -20.62 13.43
N MET A 378 -9.30 -20.18 13.91
CA MET A 378 -10.47 -19.89 13.06
C MET A 378 -10.21 -18.68 12.16
N THR A 379 -10.77 -18.74 10.96
CA THR A 379 -10.98 -17.56 10.13
C THR A 379 -11.94 -16.57 10.80
N VAL A 380 -11.91 -15.31 10.39
CA VAL A 380 -12.85 -14.28 10.88
C VAL A 380 -14.30 -14.69 10.58
N GLU A 381 -14.54 -15.27 9.40
CA GLU A 381 -15.86 -15.77 8.99
C GLU A 381 -16.37 -16.89 9.91
N GLU A 382 -15.57 -17.94 10.13
CA GLU A 382 -15.92 -19.03 11.06
C GLU A 382 -16.15 -18.51 12.49
N ALA A 383 -15.33 -17.56 12.93
CA ALA A 383 -15.46 -16.98 14.25
C ALA A 383 -16.73 -16.13 14.39
N LEU A 384 -17.18 -15.47 13.32
CA LEU A 384 -18.40 -14.67 13.32
C LEU A 384 -19.61 -15.55 13.63
N ASP A 385 -19.70 -16.71 12.97
CA ASP A 385 -20.76 -17.70 13.19
C ASP A 385 -20.63 -18.36 14.56
N TYR A 386 -19.41 -18.70 14.97
CA TYR A 386 -19.16 -19.35 16.25
C TYR A 386 -19.58 -18.49 17.46
N PHE A 387 -19.37 -17.17 17.36
CA PHE A 387 -19.70 -16.18 18.39
C PHE A 387 -21.01 -15.43 18.14
N ASP A 388 -21.93 -15.98 17.34
CA ASP A 388 -23.20 -15.33 16.96
C ASP A 388 -24.00 -14.79 18.17
N ASN A 389 -24.02 -15.56 19.27
CA ASN A 389 -24.72 -15.23 20.52
C ASN A 389 -23.96 -14.28 21.47
N ILE A 390 -22.81 -13.75 21.08
CA ILE A 390 -22.01 -12.83 21.91
C ILE A 390 -21.86 -11.48 21.20
N PRO A 391 -22.81 -10.53 21.39
CA PRO A 391 -22.88 -9.30 20.61
C PRO A 391 -21.58 -8.47 20.61
N GLN A 392 -20.91 -8.40 21.76
CA GLN A 392 -19.65 -7.66 21.90
C GLN A 392 -18.49 -8.22 21.05
N ILE A 393 -18.41 -9.54 20.88
CA ILE A 393 -17.41 -10.20 20.05
C ILE A 393 -17.83 -10.09 18.59
N ARG A 394 -19.08 -10.45 18.29
CA ARG A 394 -19.65 -10.43 16.93
C ARG A 394 -19.51 -9.05 16.27
N LYS A 395 -19.77 -7.97 16.99
CA LYS A 395 -19.64 -6.60 16.46
C LYS A 395 -18.22 -6.30 15.96
N LYS A 396 -17.18 -6.74 16.68
CA LYS A 396 -15.77 -6.54 16.31
C LYS A 396 -15.34 -7.46 15.16
N LEU A 397 -15.81 -8.71 15.16
CA LEU A 397 -15.54 -9.63 14.05
C LEU A 397 -16.22 -9.18 12.76
N LYS A 398 -17.45 -8.67 12.86
CA LYS A 398 -18.18 -8.13 11.71
C LYS A 398 -17.43 -7.00 11.02
N THR A 399 -16.74 -6.14 11.77
CA THR A 399 -15.94 -5.07 11.15
C THR A 399 -14.76 -5.63 10.35
N LEU A 400 -14.10 -6.70 10.79
CA LEU A 400 -13.06 -7.40 9.99
C LEU A 400 -13.65 -8.05 8.74
N PHE A 401 -14.81 -8.69 8.87
CA PHE A 401 -15.49 -9.31 7.74
C PHE A 401 -15.90 -8.26 6.69
N ASP A 402 -16.51 -7.16 7.13
CA ASP A 402 -17.00 -6.10 6.25
C ASP A 402 -15.87 -5.37 5.46
N VAL A 403 -14.62 -5.39 5.95
CA VAL A 403 -13.46 -4.86 5.20
C VAL A 403 -12.83 -5.89 4.26
N GLY A 404 -13.43 -7.07 4.10
CA GLY A 404 -12.94 -8.13 3.23
C GLY A 404 -11.92 -9.08 3.87
N LEU A 405 -11.69 -8.99 5.18
CA LEU A 405 -10.75 -9.86 5.90
C LEU A 405 -11.43 -11.10 6.51
N GLY A 406 -12.48 -11.62 5.87
CA GLY A 406 -13.18 -12.82 6.35
C GLY A 406 -12.28 -14.05 6.41
N TYR A 407 -11.29 -14.12 5.52
CA TYR A 407 -10.43 -15.28 5.30
C TYR A 407 -9.22 -15.38 6.24
N ILE A 408 -8.80 -14.29 6.88
CA ILE A 408 -7.62 -14.31 7.76
C ILE A 408 -7.96 -15.00 9.08
N LYS A 409 -6.96 -15.61 9.71
CA LYS A 409 -7.16 -16.23 11.03
C LYS A 409 -7.05 -15.22 12.17
N LEU A 410 -7.85 -15.37 13.22
CA LEU A 410 -7.84 -14.48 14.38
C LEU A 410 -6.45 -14.32 15.02
N GLY A 411 -5.72 -15.43 15.14
CA GLY A 411 -4.38 -15.52 15.72
C GLY A 411 -3.24 -15.43 14.71
N GLN A 412 -3.52 -15.15 13.43
CA GLN A 412 -2.49 -15.03 12.38
C GLN A 412 -1.43 -14.00 12.79
N SER A 413 -0.15 -14.35 12.63
CA SER A 413 0.94 -13.46 13.03
C SER A 413 0.88 -12.16 12.23
N ALA A 414 1.04 -11.02 12.89
CA ALA A 414 1.16 -9.71 12.23
C ALA A 414 2.32 -9.65 11.23
N THR A 415 3.38 -10.42 11.46
CA THR A 415 4.54 -10.50 10.56
C THR A 415 4.26 -11.25 9.26
N THR A 416 3.13 -11.95 9.18
CA THR A 416 2.69 -12.72 8.01
C THR A 416 1.53 -12.06 7.27
N LEU A 417 1.08 -10.89 7.75
CA LEU A 417 0.05 -10.12 7.05
C LEU A 417 0.70 -9.28 5.95
N SER A 418 0.02 -9.15 4.82
CA SER A 418 0.41 -8.19 3.79
C SER A 418 0.22 -6.75 4.28
N GLY A 419 0.83 -5.78 3.58
CA GLY A 419 0.65 -4.35 3.88
C GLY A 419 -0.83 -3.93 3.82
N GLY A 420 -1.54 -4.35 2.76
CA GLY A 420 -2.98 -4.09 2.61
C GLY A 420 -3.86 -4.81 3.63
N GLU A 421 -3.49 -6.01 4.08
CA GLU A 421 -4.17 -6.68 5.21
C GLU A 421 -3.96 -5.92 6.51
N ALA A 422 -2.72 -5.52 6.82
CA ALA A 422 -2.38 -4.74 8.00
C ALA A 422 -3.16 -3.42 8.04
N GLN A 423 -3.20 -2.70 6.92
CA GLN A 423 -3.94 -1.46 6.78
C GLN A 423 -5.46 -1.65 7.01
N ARG A 424 -6.06 -2.70 6.43
CA ARG A 424 -7.47 -3.02 6.65
C ARG A 424 -7.77 -3.38 8.11
N VAL A 425 -6.88 -4.09 8.80
CA VAL A 425 -6.99 -4.34 10.25
C VAL A 425 -6.98 -3.01 11.03
N LYS A 426 -6.10 -2.06 10.68
CA LYS A 426 -6.08 -0.72 11.30
C LYS A 426 -7.40 0.04 11.10
N LEU A 427 -7.95 0.01 9.89
CA LEU A 427 -9.26 0.64 9.60
C LEU A 427 -10.38 0.06 10.47
N THR A 428 -10.37 -1.24 10.74
CA THR A 428 -11.42 -1.87 11.56
C THR A 428 -11.41 -1.39 13.01
N ALA A 429 -10.23 -1.16 13.59
CA ALA A 429 -10.10 -0.64 14.93
C ALA A 429 -10.76 0.74 15.04
N GLU A 430 -10.69 1.55 13.99
CA GLU A 430 -11.27 2.88 13.92
C GLU A 430 -12.78 2.88 13.66
N LEU A 431 -13.28 2.00 12.78
CA LEU A 431 -14.72 1.84 12.54
C LEU A 431 -15.52 1.49 13.80
N SER A 432 -14.87 0.83 14.76
CA SER A 432 -15.48 0.40 16.02
C SER A 432 -15.68 1.55 17.02
N LYS A 433 -14.98 2.68 16.86
CA LYS A 433 -15.04 3.83 17.77
C LYS A 433 -16.29 4.67 17.50
N LYS A 434 -16.80 5.33 18.56
CA LYS A 434 -17.88 6.32 18.46
C LYS A 434 -17.30 7.69 18.12
N GLY A 435 -18.04 8.51 17.38
CA GLY A 435 -17.70 9.91 17.10
C GLY A 435 -17.66 10.26 15.60
N GLY A 436 -17.64 11.57 15.34
CA GLY A 436 -17.29 12.23 14.08
C GLY A 436 -16.04 13.09 14.28
N ASP A 437 -15.74 14.01 13.37
CA ASP A 437 -14.66 15.02 13.53
C ASP A 437 -13.22 14.50 13.52
N ALA A 438 -12.98 13.27 13.06
CA ALA A 438 -11.65 12.80 12.73
C ALA A 438 -11.27 13.05 11.27
N LEU A 439 -9.98 13.31 11.01
CA LEU A 439 -9.37 13.20 9.69
C LEU A 439 -8.66 11.86 9.56
N TYR A 440 -9.16 10.99 8.68
CA TYR A 440 -8.50 9.76 8.28
C TYR A 440 -7.66 10.02 7.04
N ILE A 441 -6.38 9.69 7.11
CA ILE A 441 -5.45 9.77 5.99
C ILE A 441 -5.05 8.34 5.63
N LEU A 442 -5.21 7.96 4.36
CA LEU A 442 -4.79 6.66 3.86
C LEU A 442 -3.85 6.85 2.67
N ASP A 443 -2.73 6.13 2.70
CA ASP A 443 -1.79 6.07 1.59
C ASP A 443 -2.00 4.77 0.80
N GLU A 444 -2.32 4.93 -0.48
CA GLU A 444 -2.58 3.87 -1.47
C GLU A 444 -3.32 2.64 -0.89
N PRO A 445 -4.54 2.81 -0.37
CA PRO A 445 -5.24 1.73 0.31
C PRO A 445 -5.74 0.61 -0.62
N THR A 446 -5.59 0.75 -1.93
CA THR A 446 -5.90 -0.30 -2.90
C THR A 446 -4.73 -1.16 -3.33
N THR A 447 -3.52 -0.91 -2.83
CA THR A 447 -2.38 -1.82 -3.05
C THR A 447 -2.75 -3.25 -2.64
N GLY A 448 -2.55 -4.20 -3.56
CA GLY A 448 -2.91 -5.60 -3.37
C GLY A 448 -4.38 -5.92 -3.23
N LEU A 449 -5.26 -5.06 -3.75
CA LEU A 449 -6.70 -5.32 -3.75
C LEU A 449 -7.22 -5.59 -5.16
N HIS A 450 -7.86 -6.75 -5.30
CA HIS A 450 -8.71 -7.06 -6.43
C HIS A 450 -9.93 -6.10 -6.50
N PHE A 451 -10.52 -5.91 -7.68
CA PHE A 451 -11.66 -4.99 -7.92
C PHE A 451 -12.82 -5.15 -6.93
N GLU A 452 -13.17 -6.39 -6.59
CA GLU A 452 -14.22 -6.70 -5.62
C GLU A 452 -13.87 -6.21 -4.21
N ASP A 453 -12.59 -6.26 -3.82
CA ASP A 453 -12.14 -5.78 -2.52
C ASP A 453 -11.99 -4.26 -2.48
N VAL A 454 -11.63 -3.63 -3.61
CA VAL A 454 -11.72 -2.16 -3.77
C VAL A 454 -13.17 -1.69 -3.55
N LYS A 455 -14.16 -2.41 -4.09
CA LYS A 455 -15.58 -2.11 -3.87
C LYS A 455 -15.96 -2.17 -2.39
N LYS A 456 -15.52 -3.20 -1.66
CA LYS A 456 -15.76 -3.34 -0.20
C LYS A 456 -15.07 -2.23 0.59
N LEU A 457 -13.83 -1.91 0.25
CA LEU A 457 -13.07 -0.81 0.86
C LEU A 457 -13.79 0.52 0.67
N LEU A 458 -14.28 0.84 -0.53
CA LEU A 458 -15.07 2.05 -0.78
C LEU A 458 -16.33 2.10 0.07
N GLY A 459 -17.03 0.98 0.26
CA GLY A 459 -18.15 0.90 1.20
C GLY A 459 -17.76 1.22 2.65
N VAL A 460 -16.54 0.87 3.06
CA VAL A 460 -16.00 1.19 4.39
C VAL A 460 -15.65 2.67 4.51
N LEU A 461 -14.95 3.24 3.52
CA LEU A 461 -14.57 4.66 3.52
C LEU A 461 -15.81 5.57 3.52
N ASN A 462 -16.82 5.23 2.74
CA ASN A 462 -18.09 5.96 2.73
C ASN A 462 -18.79 5.93 4.09
N ARG A 463 -18.80 4.78 4.79
CA ARG A 463 -19.35 4.69 6.16
C ARG A 463 -18.57 5.54 7.17
N LEU A 464 -17.27 5.77 6.99
CA LEU A 464 -16.51 6.70 7.83
C LEU A 464 -16.98 8.15 7.61
N VAL A 465 -17.16 8.54 6.34
CA VAL A 465 -17.64 9.88 5.98
C VAL A 465 -19.07 10.11 6.48
N GLU A 466 -19.96 9.13 6.34
CA GLU A 466 -21.35 9.19 6.84
C GLU A 466 -21.46 9.38 8.36
N LYS A 467 -20.46 8.91 9.12
CA LYS A 467 -20.35 9.18 10.56
C LYS A 467 -19.88 10.59 10.90
N GLY A 468 -19.68 11.45 9.89
CA GLY A 468 -19.20 12.82 10.06
C GLY A 468 -17.68 12.92 10.15
N ASN A 469 -16.93 11.99 9.59
CA ASN A 469 -15.46 12.10 9.49
C ASN A 469 -15.04 12.65 8.12
N THR A 470 -13.79 13.11 8.04
CA THR A 470 -13.14 13.45 6.77
C THR A 470 -12.24 12.28 6.38
N VAL A 471 -12.29 11.86 5.12
CA VAL A 471 -11.41 10.81 4.59
C VAL A 471 -10.59 11.43 3.47
N LEU A 472 -9.27 11.40 3.62
CA LEU A 472 -8.29 11.87 2.64
C LEU A 472 -7.45 10.68 2.19
N VAL A 473 -7.41 10.42 0.90
CA VAL A 473 -6.73 9.24 0.34
C VAL A 473 -5.74 9.67 -0.73
N ILE A 474 -4.50 9.19 -0.65
CA ILE A 474 -3.56 9.25 -1.77
C ILE A 474 -3.84 8.03 -2.64
N GLU A 475 -4.16 8.24 -3.92
CA GLU A 475 -4.49 7.13 -4.82
C GLU A 475 -4.12 7.38 -6.28
N HIS A 476 -3.93 6.27 -6.96
CA HIS A 476 -3.74 6.14 -8.40
C HIS A 476 -4.87 5.33 -9.05
N ASN A 477 -5.58 4.51 -8.28
CA ASN A 477 -6.67 3.66 -8.76
C ASN A 477 -7.89 4.51 -9.17
N LEU A 478 -8.25 4.43 -10.46
CA LEU A 478 -9.31 5.23 -11.05
C LEU A 478 -10.71 4.92 -10.48
N ASP A 479 -10.95 3.70 -9.99
CA ASP A 479 -12.22 3.34 -9.35
C ASP A 479 -12.40 4.03 -7.99
N VAL A 480 -11.30 4.26 -7.28
CA VAL A 480 -11.33 5.06 -6.05
C VAL A 480 -11.49 6.54 -6.37
N ILE A 481 -10.71 7.04 -7.34
CA ILE A 481 -10.70 8.45 -7.73
C ILE A 481 -12.08 8.89 -8.25
N LYS A 482 -12.75 8.08 -9.09
CA LYS A 482 -14.11 8.40 -9.60
C LYS A 482 -15.18 8.42 -8.50
N SER A 483 -14.93 7.69 -7.41
CA SER A 483 -15.80 7.57 -6.25
C SER A 483 -15.64 8.70 -5.23
N ALA A 484 -14.58 9.52 -5.34
CA ALA A 484 -14.31 10.62 -4.43
C ALA A 484 -15.28 11.80 -4.60
N ASP A 485 -15.59 12.51 -3.52
CA ASP A 485 -16.40 13.74 -3.59
C ASP A 485 -15.56 14.92 -4.12
N TRP A 486 -14.27 14.94 -3.79
CA TRP A 486 -13.32 15.98 -4.18
C TRP A 486 -11.96 15.37 -4.55
N ILE A 487 -11.27 16.00 -5.49
CA ILE A 487 -9.91 15.63 -5.93
C ILE A 487 -9.01 16.87 -5.83
N ILE A 488 -7.79 16.65 -5.34
CA ILE A 488 -6.67 17.57 -5.43
C ILE A 488 -5.61 16.90 -6.31
N ASP A 489 -5.41 17.43 -7.52
CA ASP A 489 -4.51 16.84 -8.50
C ASP A 489 -3.16 17.55 -8.53
N MET A 490 -2.08 16.79 -8.34
CA MET A 490 -0.71 17.29 -8.25
C MET A 490 0.09 17.00 -9.53
N GLY A 491 0.99 17.92 -9.89
CA GLY A 491 1.85 17.76 -11.06
C GLY A 491 2.53 19.05 -11.49
N PRO A 492 2.67 19.31 -12.81
CA PRO A 492 2.21 18.48 -13.95
C PRO A 492 3.05 17.21 -14.20
N ALA A 493 4.25 17.13 -13.63
CA ALA A 493 5.13 15.96 -13.72
C ALA A 493 5.68 15.57 -12.32
N GLY A 494 6.60 14.60 -12.27
CA GLY A 494 7.34 14.25 -11.06
C GLY A 494 8.59 15.11 -10.85
N GLY A 495 9.19 15.03 -9.67
CA GLY A 495 10.49 15.64 -9.37
C GLY A 495 10.47 17.17 -9.42
N ALA A 496 11.52 17.77 -9.98
CA ALA A 496 11.67 19.22 -10.03
C ALA A 496 10.56 19.93 -10.84
N LYS A 497 9.99 19.23 -11.85
CA LYS A 497 8.90 19.70 -12.72
C LYS A 497 7.50 19.55 -12.07
N GLY A 498 7.42 18.93 -10.89
CA GLY A 498 6.20 18.73 -10.11
C GLY A 498 5.98 19.76 -9.00
N GLY A 499 5.28 19.34 -7.95
CA GLY A 499 5.10 20.11 -6.71
C GLY A 499 4.09 21.24 -6.79
N LYS A 500 3.23 21.26 -7.81
CA LYS A 500 2.13 22.22 -7.98
C LYS A 500 0.79 21.51 -7.94
N ILE A 501 -0.23 22.25 -7.53
CA ILE A 501 -1.63 21.86 -7.72
C ILE A 501 -2.02 22.27 -9.14
N ILE A 502 -2.42 21.30 -9.96
CA ILE A 502 -2.78 21.55 -11.36
C ILE A 502 -4.29 21.64 -11.57
N ALA A 503 -5.08 21.01 -10.71
CA ALA A 503 -6.54 21.07 -10.72
C ALA A 503 -7.12 20.65 -9.36
N GLU A 504 -8.27 21.23 -9.00
CA GLU A 504 -9.05 20.83 -7.82
C GLU A 504 -10.55 20.88 -8.12
N GLY A 505 -11.30 19.94 -7.53
CA GLY A 505 -12.76 19.93 -7.60
C GLY A 505 -13.36 18.53 -7.63
N THR A 506 -14.60 18.42 -8.09
CA THR A 506 -15.23 17.11 -8.29
C THR A 506 -14.54 16.32 -9.41
N PRO A 507 -14.62 14.98 -9.41
CA PRO A 507 -14.16 14.14 -10.51
C PRO A 507 -14.60 14.61 -11.90
N GLU A 508 -15.84 15.09 -12.08
CA GLU A 508 -16.32 15.62 -13.37
C GLU A 508 -15.56 16.88 -13.82
N LYS A 509 -15.19 17.74 -12.87
CA LYS A 509 -14.40 18.95 -13.15
C LYS A 509 -12.97 18.57 -13.54
N ILE A 510 -12.36 17.63 -12.81
CA ILE A 510 -11.02 17.12 -13.14
C ILE A 510 -11.03 16.44 -14.50
N ALA A 511 -12.03 15.61 -14.81
CA ALA A 511 -12.18 14.94 -16.11
C ALA A 511 -12.33 15.90 -17.31
N LYS A 512 -12.74 17.16 -17.08
CA LYS A 512 -12.80 18.22 -18.11
C LYS A 512 -11.50 19.01 -18.24
N THR A 513 -10.52 18.77 -17.38
CA THR A 513 -9.26 19.53 -17.33
C THR A 513 -8.21 18.87 -18.24
N SER A 514 -7.97 19.44 -19.42
CA SER A 514 -7.16 18.80 -20.48
C SER A 514 -5.66 18.67 -20.17
N TRP A 515 -5.11 19.51 -19.29
CA TRP A 515 -3.71 19.46 -18.85
C TRP A 515 -3.48 18.50 -17.67
N SER A 516 -4.54 18.02 -17.01
CA SER A 516 -4.43 17.01 -15.95
C SER A 516 -4.27 15.62 -16.58
N HIS A 517 -3.19 14.91 -16.22
CA HIS A 517 -3.04 13.51 -16.63
C HIS A 517 -4.17 12.65 -16.04
N THR A 518 -4.45 12.81 -14.74
CA THR A 518 -5.55 12.11 -14.07
C THR A 518 -6.90 12.39 -14.73
N GLY A 519 -7.18 13.64 -15.10
CA GLY A 519 -8.40 14.04 -15.80
C GLY A 519 -8.61 13.33 -17.12
N ARG A 520 -7.55 13.10 -17.91
CA ARG A 520 -7.65 12.37 -19.20
C ARG A 520 -8.10 10.93 -19.01
N TYR A 521 -7.49 10.20 -18.08
CA TYR A 521 -7.85 8.81 -17.79
C TYR A 521 -9.21 8.71 -17.10
N LEU A 522 -9.49 9.62 -16.17
CA LEU A 522 -10.77 9.71 -15.48
C LEU A 522 -11.93 9.97 -16.46
N GLN A 523 -11.71 10.78 -17.50
CA GLN A 523 -12.71 11.00 -18.54
C GLN A 523 -13.05 9.71 -19.31
N GLN A 524 -12.08 8.83 -19.54
CA GLN A 524 -12.30 7.56 -20.26
C GLN A 524 -13.12 6.58 -19.43
N ILE A 525 -12.75 6.39 -18.15
CA ILE A 525 -13.47 5.45 -17.28
C ILE A 525 -14.89 5.93 -16.96
N MET A 526 -15.13 7.24 -16.86
CA MET A 526 -16.47 7.79 -16.63
C MET A 526 -17.37 7.75 -17.87
N LYS A 527 -16.82 7.46 -19.06
CA LYS A 527 -17.58 7.28 -20.32
C LYS A 527 -17.93 5.82 -20.60
N LYS A 528 -17.19 4.85 -20.05
CA LYS A 528 -17.57 3.43 -20.09
C LYS A 528 -18.90 3.31 -19.33
N LYS A 529 -19.97 2.97 -20.06
CA LYS A 529 -21.34 2.80 -19.53
C LYS A 529 -21.58 1.36 -19.15
#